data_AF-A0A2P6SEW8-F1
#
_entry.id   AF-A0A2P6SEW8-F1
#
_cell.length_a   1.000
_cell.length_b   1.000
_cell.length_c   1.000
_cell.angle_alpha   90.00
_cell.angle_beta   90.00
_cell.angle_gamma   90.00
#
_symmetry.space_group_name_H-M   'P 1'
#
loop_
_entity.id
_entity.type
_entity.pdbx_description
1 polymer ?
#
loop_
_entity_poly.entity_id
_entity_poly.type
_entity_poly.pdbx_seq_one_letter_code
_entity_poly.pdbx_strand_id
1 'polypeptide(L)'
;MVLTEEEITRLYRVQKTVMQMLIDRDYLIVDHDLNMTMSQFKNKHGENMKREDLTINRRKGGDESDQIYVFFPDEPKVGVKTMKSYISHA
;
A
#
# COMPACT_ATOMS: atom_id res chain seq x y z
N MET A 1 6.51 -15.04 -5.43
CA MET A 1 7.82 -15.03 -4.76
C MET A 1 7.54 -14.81 -3.29
N VAL A 2 8.06 -15.63 -2.39
CA VAL A 2 7.87 -15.40 -0.95
C VAL A 2 8.80 -14.25 -0.54
N LEU A 3 8.27 -13.21 0.08
CA LEU A 3 9.05 -12.05 0.52
C LEU A 3 9.95 -12.43 1.70
N THR A 4 11.19 -11.94 1.73
CA THR A 4 12.09 -12.17 2.87
C THR A 4 11.66 -11.34 4.08
N GLU A 5 12.09 -11.71 5.30
CA GLU A 5 11.77 -10.93 6.50
C GLU A 5 12.31 -9.49 6.44
N GLU A 6 13.46 -9.28 5.80
CA GLU A 6 14.03 -7.95 5.56
C GLU A 6 13.14 -7.14 4.61
N GLU A 7 12.65 -7.75 3.54
CA GLU A 7 11.72 -7.10 2.61
C GLU A 7 10.39 -6.77 3.26
N ILE A 8 9.83 -7.67 4.07
CA ILE A 8 8.62 -7.42 4.86
C ILE A 8 8.83 -6.23 5.79
N THR A 9 9.96 -6.20 6.49
CA THR A 9 10.30 -5.10 7.41
C THR A 9 10.42 -3.77 6.69
N ARG A 10 11.04 -3.78 5.50
CA ARG A 10 11.13 -2.59 4.65
C ARG A 10 9.75 -2.13 4.17
N LEU A 11 8.93 -3.05 3.68
CA LEU A 11 7.59 -2.75 3.17
C LEU A 11 6.69 -2.19 4.27
N TYR A 12 6.75 -2.72 5.49
CA TYR A 12 6.06 -2.15 6.65
C TYR A 12 6.41 -0.67 6.90
N ARG A 13 7.71 -0.33 6.86
CA ARG A 13 8.15 1.05 7.04
C ARG A 13 7.65 1.95 5.91
N VAL A 14 7.75 1.49 4.66
CA VAL A 14 7.26 2.23 3.50
C VAL A 14 5.75 2.44 3.60
N GLN A 15 4.97 1.41 3.97
CA GLN A 15 3.53 1.52 4.17
C GLN A 15 3.20 2.61 5.20
N LYS A 16 3.90 2.64 6.33
CA LYS A 16 3.68 3.65 7.37
C LYS A 16 3.97 5.07 6.85
N THR A 17 5.05 5.25 6.10
CA THR A 17 5.37 6.55 5.47
C THR A 17 4.30 6.96 4.46
N VAL A 18 3.81 6.03 3.64
CA VAL A 18 2.72 6.32 2.68
C VAL A 18 1.44 6.70 3.41
N MET A 19 1.07 6.01 4.49
CA MET A 19 -0.11 6.38 5.28
C MET A 19 0.01 7.79 5.87
N GLN A 20 1.18 8.16 6.40
CA GLN A 20 1.43 9.53 6.87
C GLN A 20 1.29 10.56 5.74
N MET A 21 1.90 10.28 4.58
CA MET A 21 1.80 11.16 3.39
C MET A 21 0.34 11.35 2.94
N LEU A 22 -0.49 10.30 3.04
CA LEU A 22 -1.91 10.39 2.68
C LEU A 22 -2.69 11.29 3.67
N ILE A 23 -2.38 11.21 4.97
CA ILE A 23 -2.95 12.13 5.98
C ILE A 23 -2.55 13.57 5.67
N ASP A 24 -1.26 13.81 5.41
CA ASP A 24 -0.73 15.15 5.11
C ASP A 24 -1.34 15.76 3.82
N ARG A 25 -2.01 14.95 2.99
CA ARG A 25 -2.71 15.34 1.75
C ARG A 25 -4.24 15.35 1.90
N ASP A 26 -4.77 15.27 3.12
CA ASP A 26 -6.20 15.26 3.45
C ASP A 26 -6.98 14.02 2.95
N TYR A 27 -6.29 12.88 2.75
CA TYR A 27 -6.97 11.60 2.52
C TYR A 27 -7.42 10.96 3.83
N LEU A 28 -8.58 10.29 3.80
CA LEU A 28 -9.16 9.64 4.97
C LEU A 28 -8.37 8.38 5.35
N ILE A 29 -7.59 8.46 6.42
CA ILE A 29 -6.89 7.32 7.02
C ILE A 29 -7.46 7.06 8.42
N VAL A 30 -7.70 5.80 8.74
CA VAL A 30 -8.15 5.39 10.07
C VAL A 30 -6.93 5.22 10.98
N ASP A 31 -7.01 5.67 12.23
CA ASP A 31 -5.90 5.56 13.21
C ASP A 31 -5.34 4.14 13.37
N HIS A 32 -6.19 3.12 13.21
CA HIS A 32 -5.79 1.72 13.23
C HIS A 32 -4.79 1.39 12.10
N ASP A 33 -4.98 1.94 10.90
CA ASP A 33 -4.07 1.70 9.78
C ASP A 33 -2.73 2.44 9.97
N LEU A 34 -2.73 3.59 10.65
CA LEU A 34 -1.52 4.36 10.94
C LEU A 34 -0.68 3.73 12.07
N ASN A 35 -1.35 3.23 13.11
CA ASN A 35 -0.73 2.69 14.31
C ASN A 35 -0.56 1.16 14.28
N MET A 36 -0.75 0.54 13.11
CA MET A 36 -0.55 -0.89 12.92
C MET A 36 0.88 -1.29 13.30
N THR A 37 1.01 -2.29 14.16
CA THR A 37 2.31 -2.85 14.56
C THR A 37 2.85 -3.82 13.51
N MET A 38 4.16 -4.09 13.53
CA MET A 38 4.77 -5.09 12.65
C MET A 38 4.13 -6.48 12.77
N SER A 39 3.77 -6.90 13.99
CA SER A 39 3.11 -8.19 14.23
C SER A 39 1.73 -8.23 13.58
N GLN A 40 0.94 -7.16 13.75
CA GLN A 40 -0.36 -7.03 13.08
C GLN A 40 -0.23 -6.98 11.56
N PHE A 41 0.79 -6.30 11.05
CA PHE A 41 1.08 -6.26 9.62
C PHE A 41 1.39 -7.67 9.07
N LYS A 42 2.28 -8.43 9.71
CA LYS A 42 2.56 -9.83 9.34
C LYS A 42 1.31 -10.71 9.43
N ASN A 43 0.50 -10.57 10.48
CA ASN A 43 -0.74 -11.33 10.64
C ASN A 43 -1.80 -11.00 9.60
N LYS A 44 -1.91 -9.72 9.20
CA LYS A 44 -2.89 -9.26 8.20
C LYS A 44 -2.60 -9.82 6.82
N HIS A 45 -1.32 -9.88 6.44
CA HIS A 45 -0.90 -10.31 5.11
C HIS A 45 -0.49 -11.80 5.04
N GLY A 46 -0.29 -12.45 6.19
CA GLY A 46 0.06 -13.87 6.28
C GLY A 46 1.50 -14.19 5.88
N GLU A 47 1.85 -15.48 5.91
CA GLU A 47 3.20 -15.97 5.58
C GLU A 47 3.57 -15.80 4.10
N ASN A 48 2.58 -15.77 3.21
CA ASN A 48 2.75 -15.63 1.77
C ASN A 48 2.39 -14.23 1.28
N MET A 49 2.79 -13.20 2.02
CA MET A 49 2.55 -11.80 1.65
C MET A 49 3.08 -11.50 0.24
N LYS A 50 2.24 -10.88 -0.58
CA LYS A 50 2.64 -10.33 -1.88
C LYS A 50 2.55 -8.82 -1.87
N ARG A 51 3.26 -8.16 -2.78
CA ARG A 51 3.21 -6.69 -2.86
C ARG A 51 1.87 -6.18 -3.38
N GLU A 52 1.17 -6.98 -4.19
CA GLU A 52 -0.20 -6.67 -4.64
C GLU A 52 -1.18 -6.50 -3.47
N ASP A 53 -0.99 -7.25 -2.37
CA ASP A 53 -1.82 -7.17 -1.16
C ASP A 53 -1.64 -5.84 -0.40
N LEU A 54 -0.57 -5.09 -0.69
CA LEU A 54 -0.27 -3.80 -0.09
C LEU A 54 -0.90 -2.63 -0.85
N THR A 55 -1.64 -2.90 -1.92
CA THR A 55 -2.33 -1.86 -2.70
C THR A 55 -3.27 -1.05 -1.82
N ILE A 56 -3.15 0.28 -1.90
CA ILE A 56 -3.94 1.22 -1.10
C ILE A 56 -4.89 1.96 -2.03
N ASN A 57 -6.19 1.95 -1.73
CA ASN A 57 -7.16 2.92 -2.24
C ASN A 57 -7.66 3.76 -1.06
N ARG A 58 -7.62 5.09 -1.18
CA ARG A 58 -8.21 6.01 -0.20
C ARG A 58 -8.99 7.11 -0.88
N ARG A 59 -10.06 7.55 -0.23
CA ARG A 59 -10.86 8.72 -0.63
C ARG A 59 -10.42 9.96 0.12
N LYS A 60 -10.59 11.12 -0.50
CA LYS A 60 -10.33 12.40 0.16
C LYS A 60 -11.43 12.73 1.18
N GLY A 61 -11.07 13.45 2.25
CA GLY A 61 -12.04 13.93 3.22
C GLY A 61 -12.97 14.97 2.61
N GLY A 62 -14.27 14.68 2.55
CA GLY A 62 -15.29 15.61 2.07
C GLY A 62 -15.58 15.57 0.56
N ASP A 63 -14.82 14.78 -0.22
CA ASP A 63 -15.10 14.54 -1.64
C ASP A 63 -14.90 13.05 -1.96
N GLU A 64 -16.01 12.34 -2.18
CA GLU A 64 -15.99 10.90 -2.47
C GLU A 64 -15.52 10.57 -3.90
N SER A 65 -15.46 11.59 -4.78
CA SER A 65 -15.01 11.44 -6.17
C SER A 65 -13.50 11.53 -6.32
N ASP A 66 -12.80 12.13 -5.36
CA ASP A 66 -11.33 12.18 -5.30
C ASP A 66 -10.79 10.94 -4.57
N GLN A 67 -10.21 10.03 -5.34
CA GLN A 67 -9.58 8.80 -4.85
C GLN A 67 -8.13 8.71 -5.30
N ILE A 68 -7.30 8.16 -4.43
CA ILE A 68 -5.90 7.87 -4.73
C ILE A 68 -5.62 6.39 -4.60
N TYR A 69 -4.93 5.86 -5.61
CA TYR A 69 -4.42 4.50 -5.63
C TYR A 69 -2.90 4.51 -5.48
N VAL A 70 -2.37 3.65 -4.60
CA VAL A 70 -0.93 3.39 -4.46
C VAL A 70 -0.69 1.91 -4.69
N PHE A 71 0.10 1.59 -5.72
CA PHE A 71 0.45 0.23 -6.10
C PHE A 71 1.92 -0.08 -5.76
N PHE A 72 2.18 -1.31 -5.33
CA PHE A 72 3.53 -1.79 -5.05
C PHE A 72 3.90 -2.86 -6.09
N PRO A 73 4.66 -2.50 -7.14
CA PRO A 73 5.05 -3.47 -8.16
C PRO A 73 6.04 -4.51 -7.62
N ASP A 74 5.88 -5.75 -8.10
CA ASP A 74 6.81 -6.86 -7.86
C ASP A 74 8.06 -6.77 -8.74
N GLU A 75 7.93 -6.19 -9.94
CA GLU A 75 9.06 -6.06 -10.84
C GLU A 75 9.96 -4.88 -10.46
N PRO A 76 11.30 -5.06 -10.46
CA PRO A 76 12.24 -3.99 -10.14
C PRO A 76 12.24 -2.86 -11.20
N LYS A 77 11.85 -3.18 -12.44
CA LYS A 77 11.69 -2.24 -13.53
C LYS A 77 10.27 -2.32 -14.03
N VAL A 78 9.52 -1.24 -13.85
CA VAL A 78 8.12 -1.18 -14.27
C VAL A 78 8.03 -0.95 -15.77
N GLY A 79 7.41 -1.89 -16.48
CA GLY A 79 7.18 -1.80 -17.92
C GLY A 79 5.82 -1.19 -18.29
N VAL A 80 5.65 -0.84 -19.57
CA VAL A 80 4.38 -0.31 -20.12
C VAL A 80 3.22 -1.29 -19.90
N LYS A 81 3.48 -2.61 -19.96
CA LYS A 81 2.46 -3.65 -19.73
C LYS A 81 1.87 -3.56 -18.33
N THR A 82 2.70 -3.38 -17.32
CA THR A 82 2.29 -3.30 -15.91
C THR A 82 1.59 -1.98 -15.62
N MET A 83 2.08 -0.86 -16.18
CA MET A 83 1.36 0.42 -16.10
C MET A 83 -0.05 0.34 -16.70
N LYS A 84 -0.21 -0.28 -17.87
CA LYS A 84 -1.53 -0.48 -18.47
C LYS A 84 -2.46 -1.30 -17.58
N SER A 85 -1.92 -2.31 -16.89
CA SER A 85 -2.68 -3.07 -15.89
C SER A 85 -3.15 -2.17 -14.76
N TYR A 86 -2.29 -1.31 -14.21
CA TYR A 86 -2.73 -0.41 -13.11
C TYR A 86 -3.78 0.60 -13.56
N ILE A 87 -3.66 1.14 -14.77
CA ILE A 87 -4.65 2.08 -15.32
C ILE A 87 -6.01 1.40 -15.53
N SER A 88 -6.05 0.11 -15.90
CA SER A 88 -7.32 -0.59 -16.08
C SER A 88 -8.00 -1.01 -14.78
N HIS A 89 -7.28 -1.02 -13.65
CA HIS A 89 -7.79 -1.40 -12.33
C HIS A 89 -8.18 -0.20 -11.46
N ALA A 90 -7.81 1.02 -11.88
CA ALA A 90 -8.23 2.29 -11.27
C ALA A 90 -9.49 2.81 -11.99
#